data_AF-G8ZQX3-F1
#
_entry.id   AF-G8ZQX3-F1
#
_cell.length_a   1.000
_cell.length_b   1.000
_cell.length_c   1.000
_cell.angle_alpha   90.00
_cell.angle_beta   90.00
_cell.angle_gamma   90.00
#
_symmetry.space_group_name_H-M   'P 1'
#
loop_
_entity.id
_entity.type
_entity.pdbx_description
1 polymer ?
#
loop_
_entity_poly.entity_id
_entity_poly.type
_entity_poly.pdbx_seq_one_letter_code
_entity_poly.pdbx_strand_id
1 'polypeptide(L)'
;MPYPKISIRFCTRCKWNLRSAWYLQELLQTFGDNLGEISLIPGETGEFRVLGQLGQDSEEICIWDRKVQDGFPDSKFLKQRVRNLLFDNNVSIGKHNERSSGQNHLTGLNPPRETLIKQEECHDCNDN
;
A
#
# COMPACT_ATOMS: atom_id res chain seq x y z
N MET A 1 -4.44 8.10 -20.29
CA MET A 1 -3.72 8.56 -19.09
C MET A 1 -2.46 7.72 -18.92
N PRO A 2 -1.35 8.29 -18.44
CA PRO A 2 -0.10 7.56 -18.23
C PRO A 2 -0.25 6.48 -17.14
N TYR A 3 0.59 5.43 -17.25
CA TYR A 3 0.79 4.36 -16.27
C TYR A 3 2.25 4.43 -15.78
N PRO A 4 2.58 3.92 -14.58
CA PRO A 4 1.73 3.17 -13.65
C PRO A 4 0.78 4.03 -12.80
N LYS A 5 -0.31 3.41 -12.33
CA LYS A 5 -1.29 4.02 -11.41
C LYS A 5 -1.23 3.35 -10.05
N ILE A 6 -1.51 4.10 -8.99
CA ILE A 6 -1.64 3.60 -7.63
C ILE A 6 -3.01 3.96 -7.06
N SER A 7 -3.65 3.01 -6.40
CA SER A 7 -4.94 3.20 -5.73
C SER A 7 -4.81 2.85 -4.25
N ILE A 8 -5.07 3.82 -3.37
CA ILE A 8 -5.13 3.59 -1.92
C ILE A 8 -6.59 3.49 -1.52
N ARG A 9 -7.05 2.26 -1.25
CA ARG A 9 -8.39 1.99 -0.72
C ARG A 9 -8.34 2.03 0.80
N PHE A 10 -9.23 2.81 1.41
CA PHE A 10 -9.24 2.96 2.87
C PHE A 10 -10.64 3.13 3.45
N CYS A 11 -10.84 2.59 4.64
CA CYS A 11 -12.06 2.80 5.40
C CYS A 11 -12.18 4.25 5.87
N THR A 12 -13.28 4.91 5.49
CA THR A 12 -13.58 6.28 5.90
C THR A 12 -14.04 6.39 7.35
N ARG A 13 -14.73 5.36 7.88
CA ARG A 13 -15.24 5.34 9.27
C ARG A 13 -14.13 5.24 10.30
N CYS A 14 -13.07 4.51 9.97
CA CYS A 14 -11.91 4.33 10.84
C CYS A 14 -10.98 5.58 10.87
N LYS A 15 -11.38 6.71 10.26
CA LYS A 15 -10.63 7.98 10.25
C LYS A 15 -9.20 7.88 9.69
N TRP A 16 -8.97 6.95 8.75
CA TRP A 16 -7.65 6.74 8.14
C TRP A 16 -7.37 7.65 6.93
N ASN A 17 -8.24 8.62 6.64
CA ASN A 17 -8.09 9.57 5.53
C ASN A 17 -6.76 10.33 5.57
N LEU A 18 -6.35 10.81 6.75
CA LEU A 18 -5.08 11.54 6.91
C LEU A 18 -3.88 10.62 6.65
N ARG A 19 -3.97 9.36 7.09
CA ARG A 19 -2.92 8.36 6.87
C ARG A 19 -2.78 8.02 5.39
N SER A 20 -3.90 7.80 4.71
CA SER A 20 -3.92 7.54 3.27
C SER A 20 -3.37 8.72 2.47
N ALA A 21 -3.74 9.96 2.83
CA ALA A 21 -3.22 11.16 2.19
C ALA A 21 -1.71 11.34 2.42
N TRP A 22 -1.19 10.98 3.61
CA TRP A 22 0.24 11.01 3.87
C TRP A 22 1.01 10.00 3.01
N TYR A 23 0.53 8.76 2.87
CA TYR A 23 1.16 7.80 1.95
C TYR A 23 1.13 8.27 0.50
N LEU A 24 0.04 8.90 0.08
CA LEU A 24 -0.05 9.52 -1.25
C LEU A 24 1.04 10.57 -1.44
N GLN A 25 1.25 11.46 -0.47
CA GLN A 25 2.28 12.48 -0.53
C GLN A 25 3.69 11.87 -0.56
N GLU A 26 3.97 10.87 0.27
CA GLU A 26 5.25 10.15 0.27
C GLU A 26 5.56 9.52 -1.09
N LEU A 27 4.55 8.92 -1.74
CA LEU A 27 4.70 8.29 -3.05
C LEU A 27 4.91 9.34 -4.15
N LEU A 28 4.12 10.41 -4.17
CA LEU A 28 4.29 11.49 -5.15
C LEU A 28 5.65 12.19 -5.01
N GLN A 29 6.10 12.45 -3.78
CA GLN A 29 7.42 13.06 -3.55
C GLN A 29 8.57 12.16 -4.02
N THR A 30 8.38 10.83 -3.98
CA THR A 30 9.44 9.87 -4.31
C THR A 30 9.48 9.55 -5.81
N PHE A 31 8.33 9.33 -6.43
CA PHE A 31 8.26 8.86 -7.81
C PHE A 31 7.97 10.00 -8.80
N GLY A 32 7.41 11.12 -8.34
CA GLY A 32 7.16 12.31 -9.15
C GLY A 32 6.46 12.00 -10.47
N ASP A 33 7.04 12.49 -11.57
CA ASP A 33 6.52 12.35 -12.93
C ASP A 33 6.54 10.91 -13.47
N ASN A 34 7.17 9.96 -12.76
CA ASN A 34 7.14 8.55 -13.14
C ASN A 34 5.81 7.88 -12.77
N LEU A 35 4.99 8.48 -11.90
CA LEU A 35 3.63 8.01 -11.62
C LEU A 35 2.64 8.68 -12.54
N GLY A 36 1.76 7.89 -13.15
CA GLY A 36 0.69 8.44 -13.98
C GLY A 36 -0.49 8.97 -13.18
N GLU A 37 -0.83 8.28 -12.08
CA GLU A 37 -1.95 8.65 -11.23
C GLU A 37 -1.78 8.05 -9.83
N ILE A 38 -2.26 8.77 -8.82
CA ILE A 38 -2.53 8.20 -7.50
C ILE A 38 -3.93 8.59 -7.04
N SER A 39 -4.71 7.60 -6.60
CA SER A 39 -6.11 7.80 -6.21
C SER A 39 -6.33 7.39 -4.75
N LEU A 40 -7.21 8.16 -4.08
CA LEU A 40 -7.73 7.84 -2.75
C LEU A 40 -9.17 7.37 -2.92
N ILE A 41 -9.43 6.10 -2.61
CA ILE A 41 -10.72 5.46 -2.86
C ILE A 41 -11.35 5.07 -1.51
N PRO A 42 -12.55 5.59 -1.17
CA PRO A 42 -13.32 5.08 -0.04
C PRO A 42 -13.57 3.58 -0.19
N GLY A 43 -13.16 2.82 0.82
CA GLY A 43 -13.27 1.37 0.88
C GLY A 43 -14.27 0.88 1.92
N GLU A 44 -14.33 -0.43 2.07
CA GLU A 44 -15.16 -1.11 3.05
C GLU A 44 -14.66 -0.91 4.49
N THR A 45 -15.48 -1.31 5.46
CA THR A 45 -15.13 -1.27 6.88
C THR A 45 -13.81 -2.01 7.15
N GLY A 46 -12.86 -1.32 7.76
CA GLY A 46 -11.54 -1.87 8.10
C GLY A 46 -10.60 -2.14 6.93
N GLU A 47 -10.99 -1.74 5.71
CA GLU A 47 -10.14 -1.88 4.54
C GLU A 47 -8.99 -0.87 4.58
N PHE A 48 -7.77 -1.37 4.35
CA PHE A 48 -6.65 -0.53 3.95
C PHE A 48 -5.79 -1.33 2.98
N ARG A 49 -5.84 -0.97 1.69
CA ARG A 49 -5.09 -1.63 0.61
C ARG A 49 -4.40 -0.62 -0.28
N VAL A 50 -3.18 -0.95 -0.70
CA VAL A 50 -2.44 -0.22 -1.73
C VAL A 50 -2.34 -1.13 -2.94
N LEU A 51 -2.92 -0.68 -4.05
CA LEU A 51 -2.98 -1.41 -5.31
C LEU A 51 -2.20 -0.65 -6.37
N GLY A 52 -1.56 -1.37 -7.28
CA GLY A 52 -0.85 -0.80 -8.43
C GLY A 52 -1.36 -1.37 -9.74
N GLN A 53 -1.28 -0.57 -10.80
CA GLN A 53 -1.69 -0.97 -12.15
C GLN A 53 -0.63 -0.50 -13.16
N LEU A 54 -0.17 -1.41 -14.02
CA LEU A 54 0.91 -1.14 -15.01
C LEU A 54 0.37 -0.77 -16.40
N GLY A 55 -0.87 -1.15 -16.72
CA GLY A 55 -1.51 -0.86 -18.00
C GLY A 55 -3.02 -0.97 -17.91
N GLN A 56 -3.72 -0.61 -18.99
CA GLN A 56 -5.18 -0.60 -19.02
C GLN A 56 -5.79 -2.00 -18.80
N ASP A 57 -5.19 -3.01 -19.43
CA ASP A 57 -5.64 -4.41 -19.34
C ASP A 57 -4.77 -5.25 -18.39
N SER A 58 -3.91 -4.60 -17.58
CA SER A 58 -3.12 -5.32 -16.57
C SER A 58 -3.96 -5.56 -15.32
N GLU A 59 -3.81 -6.75 -14.71
CA GLU A 59 -4.37 -7.04 -13.39
C GLU A 59 -3.87 -6.06 -12.31
N GLU A 60 -4.71 -5.79 -11.32
CA GLU A 60 -4.31 -5.00 -10.16
C GLU A 60 -3.29 -5.78 -9.32
N ILE A 61 -2.14 -5.17 -9.07
CA ILE A 61 -1.07 -5.71 -8.24
C ILE A 61 -1.31 -5.28 -6.79
N CYS A 62 -1.50 -6.23 -5.88
CA CYS A 62 -1.59 -5.94 -4.46
C CYS A 62 -0.20 -5.60 -3.88
N ILE A 63 0.04 -4.34 -3.57
CA ILE A 63 1.30 -3.84 -2.99
C ILE A 63 1.29 -3.98 -1.47
N TRP A 64 0.15 -3.69 -0.85
CA TRP A 64 -0.07 -3.84 0.59
C TRP A 64 -1.54 -4.16 0.89
N ASP A 65 -1.76 -5.07 1.83
CA ASP A 65 -3.08 -5.33 2.41
C ASP A 65 -2.94 -5.44 3.93
N ARG A 66 -3.62 -4.54 4.64
CA ARG A 66 -3.62 -4.51 6.11
C ARG A 66 -4.11 -5.82 6.73
N LYS A 67 -5.11 -6.48 6.13
CA LYS A 67 -5.67 -7.73 6.68
C LYS A 67 -4.69 -8.90 6.54
N VAL A 68 -3.85 -8.88 5.50
CA VAL A 68 -2.85 -9.92 5.25
C VAL A 68 -1.58 -9.68 6.05
N GLN A 69 -1.19 -8.42 6.23
CA GLN A 69 0.13 -8.03 6.77
C GLN A 69 0.05 -7.45 8.18
N ASP A 70 -1.12 -7.53 8.80
CA ASP A 70 -1.41 -7.10 10.17
C ASP A 70 -0.86 -5.70 10.49
N GLY A 71 -1.37 -4.70 9.79
CA GLY A 71 -1.06 -3.30 10.08
C GLY A 71 -0.82 -2.43 8.87
N PHE A 72 -0.18 -1.28 9.12
CA PHE A 72 0.16 -0.28 8.11
C PHE A 72 1.63 -0.39 7.72
N PRO A 73 1.98 -0.13 6.44
CA PRO A 73 3.35 -0.20 6.01
C PRO A 73 4.18 0.94 6.60
N ASP A 74 5.43 0.66 6.93
CA ASP A 74 6.44 1.71 7.05
C ASP A 74 6.64 2.41 5.69
N SER A 75 6.84 3.73 5.66
CA SER A 75 6.94 4.47 4.39
C SER A 75 8.12 4.03 3.53
N LYS A 76 9.27 3.70 4.14
CA LYS A 76 10.43 3.21 3.41
C LYS A 76 10.12 1.85 2.78
N PHE A 77 9.48 0.97 3.53
CA PHE A 77 9.09 -0.34 3.04
C PHE A 77 8.05 -0.25 1.91
N LEU A 78 7.06 0.64 2.04
CA LEU A 78 6.07 0.89 0.99
C LEU A 78 6.74 1.36 -0.30
N LYS A 79 7.63 2.36 -0.21
CA LYS A 79 8.38 2.90 -1.35
C LYS A 79 9.24 1.84 -2.04
N GLN A 80 9.90 0.97 -1.27
CA GLN A 80 10.65 -0.16 -1.81
C GLN A 80 9.74 -1.13 -2.56
N ARG A 81 8.60 -1.53 -1.99
CA ARG A 81 7.66 -2.42 -2.69
C ARG A 81 7.09 -1.81 -3.96
N VAL A 82 6.69 -0.54 -3.93
CA VAL A 82 6.18 0.16 -5.11
C VAL A 82 7.21 0.17 -6.23
N ARG A 83 8.47 0.51 -5.92
CA ARG A 83 9.57 0.43 -6.89
C ARG A 83 9.71 -0.97 -7.48
N ASN A 84 9.78 -1.98 -6.61
CA ASN A 84 10.09 -3.35 -7.04
C ASN A 84 8.97 -3.93 -7.91
N LEU A 85 7.71 -3.55 -7.65
CA LEU A 85 6.54 -4.10 -8.33
C LEU A 85 6.10 -3.29 -9.56
N LEU A 86 6.31 -1.97 -9.56
CA LEU A 86 5.79 -1.09 -10.64
C LEU A 86 6.86 -0.51 -11.56
N PHE A 87 8.15 -0.56 -11.15
CA PHE A 87 9.22 0.13 -11.86
C PHE A 87 10.43 -0.77 -12.15
N ASP A 88 10.36 -2.07 -11.89
CA ASP A 88 11.45 -3.04 -12.12
C ASP A 88 12.83 -2.57 -11.60
N ASN A 89 12.85 -1.88 -10.46
CA ASN A 89 14.05 -1.26 -9.85
C ASN A 89 14.72 -0.12 -10.64
N ASN A 90 14.11 0.38 -11.71
CA ASN A 90 14.71 1.42 -12.56
C ASN A 90 14.64 2.85 -11.97
N VAL A 91 13.91 3.06 -10.87
CA VAL A 91 13.73 4.39 -10.25
C VAL A 91 14.49 4.50 -8.92
N SER A 92 15.28 5.56 -8.72
CA SER A 92 15.92 5.83 -7.41
C SER A 92 14.91 6.38 -6.39
N ILE A 93 14.90 5.86 -5.16
CA ILE A 93 14.01 6.25 -4.05
C ILE A 93 14.80 7.01 -2.97
N GLY A 94 15.99 7.51 -3.31
CA GLY A 94 16.92 8.20 -2.41
C GLY A 94 17.81 7.24 -1.59
N LYS A 95 19.08 7.61 -1.39
CA LYS A 95 20.14 6.74 -0.81
C LYS A 95 19.81 6.15 0.58
N HIS A 96 19.07 6.88 1.41
CA HIS A 96 18.67 6.42 2.75
C HIS A 96 17.58 5.33 2.71
N ASN A 97 16.81 5.28 1.62
CA ASN A 97 15.75 4.31 1.39
C ASN A 97 16.24 3.10 0.57
N GLU A 98 17.39 3.19 -0.09
CA GLU A 98 17.98 2.11 -0.90
C GLU A 98 18.63 1.00 -0.06
N ARG A 99 19.15 1.32 1.13
CA ARG A 99 19.67 0.29 2.04
C ARG A 99 18.50 -0.46 2.67
N SER A 100 18.36 -1.76 2.38
CA SER A 100 17.62 -2.68 3.24
C SER A 100 18.32 -2.68 4.60
N SER A 101 17.84 -1.85 5.53
CA SER A 101 18.25 -1.98 6.93
C SER A 101 17.92 -3.41 7.32
N GLY A 102 18.94 -4.18 7.69
CA GLY A 102 18.79 -5.59 8.03
C GLY A 102 17.63 -5.79 9.00
N GLN A 103 16.77 -6.76 8.68
CA GLN A 103 15.81 -7.40 9.57
C GLN A 103 15.05 -6.45 10.53
N ASN A 104 14.01 -5.79 10.03
CA ASN A 104 12.82 -5.67 10.89
C ASN A 104 12.07 -7.01 10.79
N HIS A 105 12.48 -7.93 11.66
CA HIS A 105 11.74 -9.14 11.99
C HIS A 105 10.40 -8.73 12.64
N LEU A 106 9.41 -8.43 11.81
CA LEU A 106 8.01 -8.62 12.16
C LEU A 106 7.61 -9.97 11.57
N THR A 107 7.69 -10.98 12.41
CA THR A 107 7.20 -12.34 12.18
C THR A 107 5.75 -12.32 11.73
N GLY A 108 5.50 -12.91 10.57
CA GLY A 108 4.13 -13.13 10.09
C GLY A 108 4.03 -13.77 8.72
N LEU A 109 5.05 -14.50 8.23
CA LEU A 109 4.83 -15.42 7.11
C LEU A 109 4.14 -16.67 7.66
N ASN A 110 2.82 -16.60 7.83
CA ASN A 110 2.00 -17.80 7.85
C ASN A 110 1.81 -18.27 6.39
N PRO A 111 1.93 -19.58 6.10
CA PRO A 111 1.60 -20.14 4.79
C PRO A 111 0.11 -19.89 4.46
N PRO A 112 -0.31 -20.01 3.19
CA PRO A 112 -1.68 -19.70 2.78
C PRO A 112 -2.62 -20.68 3.47
N ARG A 113 -3.24 -20.23 4.56
CA ARG A 113 -4.33 -20.94 5.21
C ARG A 113 -5.58 -20.55 4.44
N GLU A 114 -6.10 -21.47 3.63
CA GLU A 114 -7.51 -21.45 3.25
C GLU A 114 -8.31 -21.44 4.55
N THR A 115 -8.71 -20.26 4.99
CA THR A 115 -9.53 -20.09 6.17
C THR A 115 -10.45 -18.94 5.89
N LEU A 116 -11.71 -19.32 5.63
CA LEU A 116 -12.93 -18.54 5.80
C LEU A 116 -12.63 -17.16 6.37
N ILE A 117 -12.79 -16.13 5.52
CA ILE A 117 -12.70 -14.72 5.88
C ILE A 117 -13.74 -14.48 6.98
N LYS A 118 -13.37 -14.69 8.24
CA LYS A 118 -14.04 -14.05 9.35
C LYS A 118 -13.73 -12.59 9.15
N GLN A 119 -14.79 -11.81 8.93
CA GLN A 119 -14.76 -10.36 9.02
C GLN A 119 -14.30 -10.04 10.44
N GLU A 120 -13.00 -10.01 10.68
CA GLU A 120 -12.47 -9.43 11.91
C GLU A 120 -12.90 -7.98 11.91
N GLU A 121 -13.83 -7.70 12.82
CA GLU A 121 -14.42 -6.40 13.02
C GLU A 121 -13.28 -5.42 13.29
N CYS A 122 -13.18 -4.40 12.45
CA CYS A 122 -12.14 -3.40 12.64
C CYS A 122 -12.43 -2.60 13.90
N HIS A 123 -11.59 -2.76 14.92
CA HIS A 123 -11.75 -2.10 16.22
C HIS A 123 -11.89 -0.57 16.08
N ASP A 124 -11.09 0.04 15.20
CA ASP A 124 -11.08 1.48 14.93
C ASP A 124 -12.37 2.04 14.31
N CYS A 125 -13.28 1.19 13.83
CA CYS A 125 -14.49 1.63 13.14
C CYS A 125 -15.70 1.82 14.07
N ASN A 126 -15.53 1.58 15.38
CA ASN A 126 -16.60 1.70 16.37
C ASN A 126 -16.70 3.06 17.06
N ASP A 127 -15.77 3.99 16.80
CA ASP A 127 -15.77 5.33 17.42
C ASP A 127 -16.41 6.37 16.48
N ASN A 128 -17.74 6.40 16.50
CA ASN A 128 -18.55 7.43 15.82
C ASN A 128 -18.58 8.71 16.66
#